data_AF-A0A662A8N3-F1
#
_entry.id   AF-A0A662A8N3-F1
#
_cell.length_a   1.000
_cell.length_b   1.000
_cell.length_c   1.000
_cell.angle_alpha   90.00
_cell.angle_beta   90.00
_cell.angle_gamma   90.00
#
_symmetry.space_group_name_H-M   'P 1'
#
loop_
_entity.id
_entity.type
_entity.pdbx_description
1 polymer ?
#
loop_
_entity_poly.entity_id
_entity_poly.type
_entity_poly.pdbx_seq_one_letter_code
_entity_poly.pdbx_strand_id
1 'polypeptide(L)' 'MLSIQGIYDGKVLKVFDEIQINSPQKVIITFLENPIEDINAEELHIIAQQGGAFDFLNNEGEDIYTDNDLKVNY' A
#
# COMPACT_ATOMS: atom_id res chain seq x y z
N MET A 1 -1.22 18.87 -29.83
CA MET A 1 -1.76 18.11 -28.69
C MET A 1 -1.94 19.10 -27.55
N LEU A 2 -3.17 19.36 -27.08
CA LEU A 2 -3.40 20.30 -25.99
C LEU A 2 -3.18 19.55 -24.67
N SER A 3 -2.25 20.03 -23.85
CA SER A 3 -2.05 19.52 -22.49
C SER A 3 -2.68 20.50 -21.53
N ILE A 4 -3.59 20.00 -20.69
CA ILE A 4 -4.31 20.77 -19.69
C ILE A 4 -3.82 20.29 -18.33
N GLN A 5 -3.44 21.25 -17.49
CA GLN A 5 -3.06 20.98 -16.12
C GLN A 5 -4.22 21.29 -15.17
N GLY A 6 -4.23 20.59 -14.05
CA GLY A 6 -5.26 20.74 -13.04
C GLY A 6 -4.92 19.94 -11.79
N ILE A 7 -5.77 20.11 -10.78
CA ILE A 7 -5.69 19.37 -9.53
C ILE A 7 -6.85 18.39 -9.48
N TYR A 8 -6.54 17.15 -9.12
CA TYR A 8 -7.52 16.10 -8.86
C TYR A 8 -7.62 15.85 -7.35
N ASP A 9 -8.82 15.98 -6.79
CA ASP A 9 -9.07 15.78 -5.35
C ASP A 9 -9.56 14.37 -4.99
N GLY A 10 -9.48 13.42 -5.94
CA GLY A 10 -10.02 12.07 -5.78
C GLY A 10 -11.47 11.89 -6.26
N LYS A 11 -12.19 12.99 -6.55
CA LYS A 11 -13.56 12.95 -7.10
C LYS A 11 -13.76 13.90 -8.28
N VAL A 12 -13.12 15.06 -8.25
CA VAL A 12 -13.29 16.15 -9.20
C VAL A 12 -11.93 16.59 -9.74
N LEU A 13 -11.85 16.74 -11.05
CA LEU A 13 -10.72 17.35 -11.74
C LEU A 13 -11.02 18.85 -11.95
N LYS A 14 -10.22 19.72 -11.33
CA LYS A 14 -10.29 21.17 -11.54
C LYS A 14 -9.12 21.60 -12.41
N VAL A 15 -9.43 22.05 -13.62
CA VAL A 15 -8.46 22.59 -14.57
C VAL A 15 -8.03 24.00 -14.16
N PHE A 16 -6.77 24.36 -14.43
CA PHE A 16 -6.27 25.70 -14.12
C PHE A 16 -6.76 26.76 -15.11
N ASP A 17 -6.90 26.36 -16.37
CA ASP A 17 -7.35 27.23 -17.45
C ASP A 17 -8.78 26.89 -17.86
N GLU A 18 -9.54 27.91 -18.23
CA GLU A 18 -10.87 27.73 -18.81
C GLU A 18 -10.72 27.17 -20.24
N ILE A 19 -11.46 26.09 -20.53
CA ILE A 19 -11.39 25.41 -21.82
C ILE A 19 -12.78 25.41 -22.44
N GLN A 20 -12.89 25.97 -23.63
CA GLN A 20 -14.13 25.95 -24.39
C GLN A 20 -14.27 24.60 -25.12
N ILE A 21 -15.12 23.73 -24.58
CA ILE A 21 -15.45 22.43 -25.17
C ILE A 21 -16.82 22.53 -25.83
N ASN A 22 -16.85 22.58 -27.16
CA ASN A 22 -18.09 22.73 -27.94
C ASN A 22 -18.80 21.39 -28.24
N SER A 23 -18.14 20.26 -27.96
CA SER A 23 -18.67 18.91 -28.15
C SER A 23 -17.90 17.91 -27.28
N PRO A 24 -18.48 16.75 -26.93
CA PRO A 24 -17.77 15.74 -26.14
C PRO A 24 -16.48 15.27 -26.83
N GLN A 25 -15.38 15.22 -26.09
CA GLN A 25 -14.08 14.77 -26.61
C GLN A 25 -13.51 13.65 -25.76
N LYS A 26 -12.78 12.73 -26.41
CA LYS A 26 -12.01 11.70 -25.72
C LYS A 26 -10.72 12.32 -25.19
N VAL A 27 -10.43 12.07 -23.91
CA VAL A 27 -9.25 12.61 -23.23
C VAL A 27 -8.41 11.49 -22.60
N ILE A 28 -7.13 11.77 -22.38
CA ILE A 28 -6.21 10.94 -21.61
C ILE A 28 -5.82 11.76 -20.38
N ILE A 29 -5.98 11.18 -19.19
CA ILE A 29 -5.59 11.81 -17.93
C ILE A 29 -4.27 11.17 -17.48
N THR A 30 -3.28 12.01 -17.22
CA THR A 30 -1.97 11.59 -16.72
C THR A 30 -1.73 12.24 -15.37
N PHE A 31 -1.49 11.43 -14.34
CA PHE A 31 -1.07 11.93 -13.03
C PHE A 31 0.43 12.22 -13.07
N LEU A 32 0.82 13.42 -12.63
CA LEU A 32 2.21 13.85 -12.62
C LEU A 32 2.96 13.38 -11.37
N GLU A 33 2.23 13.10 -10.29
CA GLU A 33 2.76 12.56 -9.06
C GLU A 33 2.26 11.14 -8.87
N ASN A 34 3.12 10.26 -8.35
CA ASN A 34 2.69 8.94 -7.92
C ASN A 34 1.79 9.15 -6.69
N PRO A 35 0.56 8.64 -6.69
CA PRO A 35 -0.18 8.55 -5.43
C PRO A 35 0.72 7.81 -4.44
N ILE A 36 0.74 8.28 -3.19
CA ILE A 36 1.39 7.54 -2.11
C ILE A 36 0.73 6.16 -2.11
N GLU A 37 1.43 5.16 -2.61
CA GLU A 37 0.97 3.78 -2.51
C GLU A 37 0.94 3.46 -1.01
N ASP A 38 -0.23 3.05 -0.52
CA ASP A 38 -0.36 2.45 0.80
C ASP A 38 0.78 1.42 0.96
N ILE A 39 1.57 1.59 2.03
CA ILE A 39 2.76 0.81 2.43
C ILE A 39 3.02 -0.39 1.52
N ASN A 40 4.07 -0.31 0.70
CA ASN A 40 4.36 -1.35 -0.26
C ASN A 40 4.76 -2.67 0.44
N ALA A 41 4.67 -3.79 -0.28
CA ALA A 41 4.96 -5.10 0.29
C ALA A 41 6.40 -5.25 0.82
N GLU A 42 7.35 -4.48 0.27
CA GLU A 42 8.75 -4.46 0.73
C GLU A 42 8.87 -3.76 2.08
N GLU A 43 8.17 -2.65 2.29
CA GLU A 43 8.12 -1.93 3.56
C GLU A 43 7.45 -2.78 4.65
N LEU A 44 6.37 -3.49 4.33
CA LEU A 44 5.76 -4.46 5.25
C LEU A 44 6.72 -5.58 5.63
N HIS A 45 7.50 -6.08 4.67
CA HIS A 45 8.50 -7.11 4.92
C HIS A 45 9.61 -6.63 5.86
N ILE A 46 10.12 -5.41 5.64
CA ILE A 46 11.13 -4.79 6.50
C ILE A 46 10.59 -4.61 7.93
N ILE A 47 9.36 -4.12 8.08
CA ILE A 47 8.72 -3.95 9.39
C ILE A 47 8.57 -5.30 10.11
N ALA A 48 8.10 -6.34 9.41
CA ALA A 48 7.96 -7.68 9.98
C ALA A 48 9.31 -8.27 10.42
N GLN A 49 10.37 -8.06 9.61
CA GLN A 49 11.72 -8.49 9.95
C GLN A 49 12.30 -7.74 11.15
N GLN A 50 12.14 -6.41 11.21
CA GLN A 50 12.61 -5.61 12.35
C GLN A 50 11.84 -5.89 13.64
N GLY A 51 10.54 -6.19 13.51
CA GLY A 51 9.67 -6.55 14.63
C GLY A 51 9.88 -7.96 15.17
N GLY A 52 10.79 -8.75 14.57
CA GLY A 52 11.07 -10.12 15.00
C GLY A 52 9.93 -11.11 14.73
N ALA A 53 8.98 -10.77 13.85
CA ALA A 53 7.84 -11.63 13.55
C ALA A 53 8.24 -12.99 12.95
N PHE A 54 9.46 -13.10 12.43
CA PHE A 54 10.03 -14.32 11.87
C PHE A 54 10.95 -15.06 12.85
N ASP A 55 11.20 -14.52 14.05
CA ASP A 55 12.10 -15.11 15.06
C ASP A 55 11.40 -16.10 15.99
N PHE A 56 10.13 -16.42 15.76
CA PHE A 56 9.33 -17.33 16.57
C PHE A 56 9.99 -18.72 16.76
N LEU A 57 10.70 -19.23 15.75
CA LEU A 57 11.43 -20.50 15.85
C LEU A 57 12.66 -20.44 16.76
N ASN A 58 13.16 -19.24 17.06
CA ASN A 58 14.32 -19.02 17.92
C ASN A 58 13.92 -18.75 19.37
N ASN A 59 12.62 -18.65 19.67
CA ASN A 59 12.10 -18.40 21.00
C ASN A 59 11.54 -19.70 21.62
N GLU A 60 12.28 -20.28 22.57
CA GLU A 60 11.86 -21.49 23.29
C GLU A 60 10.51 -21.34 24.02
N GLY A 61 10.12 -20.11 24.38
CA GLY A 61 8.82 -19.83 25.00
C GLY A 61 7.63 -19.81 24.03
N GLU A 62 7.90 -19.83 22.72
CA GLU A 62 6.91 -19.94 21.65
C GLU A 62 6.87 -21.35 21.03
N ASP A 63 7.71 -22.27 21.53
CA ASP A 63 7.63 -23.68 21.18
C ASP A 63 6.36 -24.28 21.79
N ILE A 64 5.47 -24.77 20.93
CA ILE A 64 4.19 -25.39 21.33
C ILE A 64 4.33 -26.90 21.62
N TYR A 65 5.54 -27.45 21.48
CA TYR A 65 5.88 -28.85 21.75
C TYR A 65 6.76 -29.00 22.99
N THR A 66 6.63 -28.10 23.98
CA THR A 66 7.37 -28.28 25.23
C THR A 66 6.83 -29.46 26.05
N ASP A 67 7.68 -30.03 26.91
CA ASP A 67 7.28 -31.07 27.86
C ASP A 67 6.13 -30.63 28.78
N ASN A 68 5.92 -29.32 28.95
CA ASN A 68 4.79 -28.75 29.70
C ASN A 68 3.47 -28.80 28.91
N ASP A 69 3.53 -28.68 27.58
CA ASP A 69 2.38 -28.76 26.67
C ASP A 69 2.00 -30.21 26.37
N LEU A 70 2.99 -31.08 26.32
CA LEU A 70 2.81 -32.52 26.21
C LEU A 70 2.31 -33.05 27.54
N LYS A 71 0.99 -33.24 27.67
CA LYS A 71 0.38 -33.96 28.80
C LYS A 71 0.85 -35.42 28.79
N VAL A 72 2.04 -35.67 29.33
CA VAL A 72 2.62 -37.01 29.43
C VAL A 72 1.82 -37.80 30.46
N ASN A 73 0.91 -38.64 29.99
CA ASN A 73 0.30 -39.69 30.80
C ASN A 73 1.20 -40.93 30.68
N TYR A 74 2.06 -41.16 31.68
CA TYR A 74 2.68 -42.47 31.93
C TYR A 74 1.76 -43.35 32.76
#